data_AF-A0A947KB59-F1
#
_entry.id   AF-A0A947KB59-F1
#
_cell.length_a   1.000
_cell.length_b   1.000
_cell.length_c   1.000
_cell.angle_alpha   90.00
_cell.angle_beta   90.00
_cell.angle_gamma   90.00
#
_symmetry.space_group_name_H-M   'P 1'
#
loop_
_entity.id
_entity.type
_entity.pdbx_description
1 polymer ?
#
loop_
_entity_poly.entity_id
_entity_poly.type
_entity_poly.pdbx_seq_one_letter_code
_entity_poly.pdbx_strand_id
1 'polypeptide(L)' 'MKLWVTPTGDRWICDECQKNVEKEIIEEHWRVAFEDRSNAMLRCSVCKHGDVEIFD' A
#
# COMPACT_ATOMS: atom_id res chain seq x y z
N MET A 1 5.69 -0.93 -2.99
CA MET A 1 4.37 -0.46 -2.53
C MET A 1 3.30 -1.04 -3.44
N LYS A 2 2.16 -1.51 -2.91
CA LYS A 2 1.07 -2.08 -3.72
C LYS A 2 -0.17 -1.18 -3.68
N LEU A 3 -0.81 -0.98 -4.83
CA LEU A 3 -2.11 -0.31 -4.93
C LEU A 3 -3.21 -1.37 -4.76
N TRP A 4 -3.94 -1.25 -3.65
CA TRP A 4 -5.07 -2.10 -3.32
C TRP A 4 -6.37 -1.42 -3.70
N VAL A 5 -7.19 -2.09 -4.50
CA VAL A 5 -8.56 -1.68 -4.80
C VAL A 5 -9.42 -2.11 -3.63
N THR A 6 -10.05 -1.14 -2.98
CA THR A 6 -10.93 -1.35 -1.82
C THR A 6 -12.34 -0.85 -2.12
N PRO A 7 -13.38 -1.30 -1.39
CA PRO A 7 -14.74 -0.80 -1.56
C PRO A 7 -14.89 0.72 -1.35
N THR A 8 -13.98 1.31 -0.59
CA THR A 8 -14.01 2.75 -0.23
C THR A 8 -13.06 3.61 -1.06
N GLY A 9 -12.41 3.02 -2.06
CA GLY A 9 -11.42 3.67 -2.92
C GLY A 9 -10.02 3.09 -2.76
N ASP A 10 -9.19 3.32 -3.77
CA ASP A 10 -7.87 2.67 -3.87
C ASP A 10 -6.88 3.19 -2.82
N ARG A 11 -6.04 2.30 -2.30
CA ARG A 11 -5.07 2.59 -1.24
C ARG A 11 -3.69 2.03 -1.55
N TRP A 12 -2.65 2.84 -1.39
CA TRP A 12 -1.27 2.38 -1.48
C TRP A 12 -0.82 1.83 -0.13
N ILE A 13 -0.36 0.58 -0.08
CA ILE A 13 0.05 -0.09 1.16
C ILE A 13 1.44 -0.70 0.98
N CYS A 14 2.33 -0.43 1.94
CA CYS A 14 3.67 -1.00 1.94
C CYS A 14 3.65 -2.44 2.43
N ASP A 15 4.68 -3.21 2.11
CA ASP A 15 4.74 -4.63 2.47
C ASP A 15 4.73 -4.84 4.00
N GLU A 16 5.27 -3.89 4.77
CA GLU A 16 5.24 -3.91 6.24
C GLU A 16 3.83 -3.72 6.80
N CYS A 17 3.11 -2.71 6.30
CA CYS A 17 1.75 -2.40 6.78
C CYS A 17 0.69 -3.34 6.22
N GLN A 18 1.00 -4.13 5.17
CA GLN A 18 0.07 -5.11 4.63
C GLN A 18 -0.41 -6.09 5.70
N LYS A 19 0.48 -6.49 6.63
CA LYS A 19 0.14 -7.40 7.74
C LYS A 19 -0.88 -6.79 8.70
N ASN A 20 -0.92 -5.47 8.83
CA ASN A 20 -1.84 -4.78 9.72
C ASN A 20 -3.26 -4.66 9.15
N VAL A 21 -3.42 -4.86 7.84
CA VAL A 21 -4.69 -4.78 7.12
C VAL A 21 -5.08 -6.10 6.44
N GLU A 22 -4.40 -7.20 6.80
CA GLU A 22 -4.58 -8.51 6.16
C GLU A 22 -6.01 -9.02 6.35
N LYS A 23 -6.60 -8.75 7.53
CA LYS A 23 -7.97 -9.12 7.83
C LYS A 23 -8.96 -8.42 6.89
N GLU A 24 -8.83 -7.12 6.72
CA GLU A 24 -9.67 -6.32 5.82
C GLU A 24 -9.47 -6.74 4.36
N ILE A 25 -8.23 -7.03 3.94
CA ILE A 25 -7.94 -7.54 2.60
C ILE A 25 -8.73 -8.82 2.31
N ILE A 26 -8.79 -9.75 3.28
CA ILE A 26 -9.50 -11.02 3.13
C ILE A 26 -11.01 -10.82 3.19
N GLU A 27 -11.52 -10.12 4.21
CA GLU A 27 -12.96 -9.93 4.44
C GLU A 27 -13.62 -9.13 3.31
N GLU A 28 -12.97 -8.07 2.86
CA GLU A 28 -13.48 -7.17 1.81
C GLU A 28 -12.96 -7.53 0.41
N HIS A 29 -12.22 -8.63 0.28
CA HIS A 29 -11.72 -9.16 -0.99
C HIS A 29 -10.92 -8.12 -1.80
N TRP A 30 -10.05 -7.36 -1.13
CA TRP A 30 -9.21 -6.36 -1.79
C TRP A 30 -8.29 -7.04 -2.80
N ARG A 31 -8.00 -6.31 -3.88
CA ARG A 31 -7.14 -6.81 -4.97
C ARG A 31 -6.02 -5.85 -5.25
N VAL A 32 -4.87 -6.40 -5.62
CA VAL A 32 -3.73 -5.60 -6.09
C VAL A 32 -3.98 -5.21 -7.54
N ALA A 33 -4.09 -3.91 -7.82
CA ALA A 33 -4.17 -3.38 -9.18
C ALA A 33 -2.78 -3.05 -9.75
N PHE A 34 -1.84 -2.63 -8.90
CA PHE A 34 -0.50 -2.25 -9.32
C PHE A 34 0.52 -2.47 -8.19
N GLU A 35 1.78 -2.65 -8.57
CA GLU A 35 2.92 -2.63 -7.65
C GLU A 35 3.99 -1.67 -8.17
N ASP A 36 4.31 -0.63 -7.38
CA ASP A 36 5.38 0.33 -7.66
C ASP A 36 6.31 0.42 -6.44
N ARG A 37 7.61 0.21 -6.64
CA ARG A 37 8.64 0.38 -5.60
C ARG A 37 9.61 1.51 -5.94
N SER A 38 9.47 2.12 -7.11
CA SER A 38 10.41 3.09 -7.66
C SER A 38 9.97 4.54 -7.47
N ASN A 39 8.68 4.75 -7.22
CA ASN A 39 8.14 6.09 -7.10
C ASN A 39 8.33 6.66 -5.69
N ALA A 40 9.33 7.54 -5.56
CA ALA A 40 9.67 8.23 -4.31
C ALA A 40 8.59 9.22 -3.80
N MET A 41 7.53 9.50 -4.58
CA MET A 41 6.40 10.33 -4.15
C MET A 41 5.24 9.50 -3.56
N LEU A 42 5.21 8.18 -3.78
CA LEU A 42 4.16 7.33 -3.19
C LEU A 42 4.31 7.25 -1.67
N ARG A 43 3.18 7.28 -0.97
CA ARG A 43 3.13 7.20 0.49
C ARG A 43 2.11 6.15 0.91
N CYS A 44 2.49 5.29 1.85
CA CYS A 44 1.59 4.29 2.39
C CYS A 44 0.38 4.98 3.06
N SER A 45 -0.83 4.54 2.76
CA SER A 45 -2.05 5.05 3.37
C SER A 45 -2.11 4.80 4.89
N VAL A 46 -1.38 3.80 5.41
CA VAL A 46 -1.31 3.45 6.83
C VAL A 46 -0.23 4.25 7.56
N CYS A 47 1.06 4.00 7.27
CA CYS A 47 2.17 4.63 8.00
C CYS A 47 2.64 5.98 7.44
N LYS A 48 2.14 6.40 6.28
CA LYS A 48 2.55 7.63 5.56
C LYS A 48 4.03 7.69 5.14
N HIS A 49 4.78 6.60 5.25
CA HIS A 49 6.15 6.52 4.72
C HIS A 49 6.16 6.19 3.22
N GLY A 50 7.19 6.64 2.52
CA GLY A 50 7.49 6.21 1.15
C GLY A 50 8.28 4.89 1.14
N ASP A 51 8.34 4.25 -0.02
CA ASP A 51 9.06 2.96 -0.20
C ASP A 51 10.50 3.14 -0.70
N VAL A 52 10.94 4.38 -0.91
CA VAL A 52 12.26 4.72 -1.43
C VAL A 52 13.02 5.47 -0.34
N GLU A 53 14.15 4.90 0.10
CA GLU A 53 15.15 5.62 0.88
C GLU A 53 15.78 6.68 -0.03
N ILE A 54 15.50 7.95 0.25
CA ILE A 54 16.24 9.05 -0.36
C ILE A 54 17.56 9.14 0.42
N PHE A 55 18.63 8.60 -0.14
CA PHE A 55 19.98 8.90 0.33
C PHE A 55 20.29 10.35 -0.09
N ASP A 56 20.51 11.21 0.91
CA ASP A 56 20.97 12.61 0.75
C ASP A 56 22.46 12.64 0.38
#